data_AF-L8H8P4-F1
#
_entry.id   AF-L8H8P4-F1
#
_cell.length_a   1.000
_cell.length_b   1.000
_cell.length_c   1.000
_cell.angle_alpha   90.00
_cell.angle_beta   90.00
_cell.angle_gamma   90.00
#
_symmetry.space_group_name_H-M   'P 1'
#
loop_
_entity.id
_entity.type
_entity.pdbx_description
1 polymer ?
#
loop_
_entity_poly.entity_id
_entity_poly.type
_entity_poly.pdbx_seq_one_letter_code
_entity_poly.pdbx_strand_id
1 'polypeptide(L)'
;MKATRELCYYCFDTVVSHLEKQKCAPPEFQDASCPLCISWAKRVKKVDAQGKERNVFEARGSLITMTPVQLHSDQFLRTIRASAFEDPRQNPITAEDIPYLRCSASVILPKTYKTIQKLDDWEVGKHGIRILFKVGATQYSKVYPPETILARGWNKKEAIEEGIRKAGYTGDLTPQFMATVEIIRFETSSCIVSAKDYFKHVETKDKEGKLKELSARNNPDEDENENAKRQRTIRRRRHRYVTSLTKRLQDKRKPGAASTSSSPSSPSSSSSIGGWLFALAIIAMVAGVFILRGMEVTYDKDYDEFQTNYDILGIARGAPMADVKKAFRKLSLQYHPDKQSNCLDCADKFLQINSAYKQIGDYEKGLLRLVNTPGGPGPRSGPAR
;
A
#
# COMPACT_ATOMS: atom_id res chain seq x y z
N MET A 1 -11.45 11.84 6.68
CA MET A 1 -10.00 11.55 6.78
C MET A 1 -9.54 10.92 5.46
N LYS A 2 -8.25 10.99 5.14
CA LYS A 2 -7.57 10.17 4.11
C LYS A 2 -6.65 9.17 4.82
N ALA A 3 -6.30 8.04 4.21
CA ALA A 3 -5.26 7.19 4.79
C ALA A 3 -3.91 7.91 4.74
N THR A 4 -3.09 7.73 5.78
CA THR A 4 -1.78 8.37 5.91
C THR A 4 -0.70 7.37 6.30
N ARG A 5 0.56 7.80 6.28
CA ARG A 5 1.70 6.94 6.64
C ARG A 5 1.72 6.66 8.14
N GLU A 6 1.29 7.61 8.95
CA GLU A 6 1.19 7.54 10.41
C GLU A 6 0.19 6.47 10.84
N LEU A 7 -0.95 6.37 10.14
CA LEU A 7 -1.91 5.28 10.32
C LEU A 7 -1.27 3.91 10.06
N CYS A 8 -0.46 3.79 9.00
CA CYS A 8 0.24 2.56 8.67
C CYS A 8 1.39 2.24 9.67
N TYR A 9 2.13 3.25 10.11
CA TYR A 9 3.17 3.09 11.15
C TYR A 9 2.54 2.63 12.47
N TYR A 10 1.36 3.15 12.83
CA TYR A 10 0.62 2.72 14.01
C TYR A 10 0.09 1.27 13.92
N CYS A 11 -0.32 0.83 12.72
CA CYS A 11 -0.62 -0.57 12.47
C CYS A 11 0.62 -1.45 12.74
N PHE A 12 1.81 -1.04 12.25
CA PHE A 12 3.08 -1.72 12.55
C PHE A 12 3.41 -1.68 14.06
N ASP A 13 3.25 -0.55 14.72
CA ASP A 13 3.47 -0.38 16.17
C ASP A 13 2.60 -1.33 16.99
N THR A 14 1.34 -1.49 16.62
CA THR A 14 0.39 -2.37 17.30
C THR A 14 0.76 -3.85 17.15
N VAL A 15 1.18 -4.26 15.95
CA VAL A 15 1.66 -5.63 15.66
C VAL A 15 2.98 -5.91 16.39
N VAL A 16 3.95 -4.99 16.32
CA VAL A 16 5.24 -5.12 17.02
C VAL A 16 5.04 -5.15 18.54
N SER A 17 4.23 -4.24 19.10
CA SER A 17 3.94 -4.23 20.54
C SER A 17 3.26 -5.52 21.00
N HIS A 18 2.37 -6.11 20.19
CA HIS A 18 1.75 -7.40 20.50
C HIS A 18 2.79 -8.53 20.53
N LEU A 19 3.69 -8.60 19.54
CA LEU A 19 4.77 -9.59 19.49
C LEU A 19 5.82 -9.41 20.61
N GLU A 20 6.09 -8.18 21.04
CA GLU A 20 6.90 -7.86 22.24
C GLU A 20 6.15 -8.09 23.57
N LYS A 21 4.86 -8.47 23.54
CA LYS A 21 3.95 -8.56 24.71
C LYS A 21 3.90 -7.25 25.53
N GLN A 22 3.95 -6.10 24.86
CA GLN A 22 3.87 -4.75 25.45
C GLN A 22 2.53 -4.06 25.16
N LYS A 23 2.20 -3.03 25.95
CA LYS A 23 1.13 -2.08 25.58
C LYS A 23 1.63 -1.15 24.47
N CYS A 24 0.86 -1.01 23.39
CA CYS A 24 1.14 -0.04 22.33
C CYS A 24 1.09 1.39 22.87
N ALA A 25 1.87 2.29 22.27
CA ALA A 25 1.73 3.73 22.47
C ALA A 25 0.33 4.21 22.02
N PRO A 26 -0.17 5.36 22.53
CA PRO A 26 -1.30 6.04 21.92
C PRO A 26 -0.95 6.52 20.49
N PRO A 27 -1.94 6.75 19.62
CA PRO A 27 -1.67 7.33 18.30
C PRO A 27 -1.12 8.76 18.39
N GLU A 28 -0.22 9.13 17.47
CA GLU A 28 0.34 10.48 17.32
C GLU A 28 -0.31 11.25 16.13
N PHE A 29 -1.47 10.82 15.66
CA PHE A 29 -2.21 11.43 14.54
C PHE A 29 -3.59 11.98 14.96
N GLN A 30 -4.34 12.59 14.04
CA GLN A 30 -5.69 13.11 14.32
C GLN A 30 -6.72 11.97 14.39
N ASP A 31 -7.45 11.87 15.50
CA ASP A 31 -8.52 10.89 15.65
C ASP A 31 -9.67 11.12 14.66
N ALA A 32 -10.32 10.04 14.26
CA ALA A 32 -11.46 10.05 13.37
C ALA A 32 -12.30 8.78 13.54
N SER A 33 -13.57 8.85 13.15
CA SER A 33 -14.39 7.67 12.90
C SER A 33 -14.43 7.39 11.39
N CYS A 34 -13.99 6.20 10.96
CA CYS A 34 -14.11 5.81 9.56
C CYS A 34 -14.23 4.29 9.37
N PRO A 35 -14.96 3.81 8.35
CA PRO A 35 -14.83 2.44 7.87
C PRO A 35 -13.48 2.28 7.15
N LEU A 36 -12.87 1.11 7.24
CA LEU A 36 -11.52 0.88 6.71
C LEU A 36 -11.24 -0.59 6.41
N CYS A 37 -10.17 -0.84 5.65
CA CYS A 37 -9.51 -2.13 5.57
C CYS A 37 -8.04 -2.01 5.97
N ILE A 38 -7.57 -2.97 6.76
CA ILE A 38 -6.16 -3.17 7.07
C ILE A 38 -5.74 -4.48 6.43
N SER A 39 -4.69 -4.45 5.61
CA SER A 39 -4.17 -5.62 4.91
C SER A 39 -2.65 -5.72 5.04
N TRP A 40 -2.17 -6.96 5.19
CA TRP A 40 -0.76 -7.28 5.34
C TRP A 40 -0.30 -8.19 4.21
N ALA A 41 0.89 -7.92 3.69
CA ALA A 41 1.55 -8.80 2.73
C ALA A 41 3.05 -8.95 3.04
N LYS A 42 3.61 -10.15 2.84
CA LYS A 42 5.03 -10.48 3.00
C LYS A 42 5.70 -10.55 1.64
N ARG A 43 6.84 -9.87 1.48
CA ARG A 43 7.74 -10.08 0.35
C ARG A 43 8.45 -11.42 0.48
N VAL A 44 8.16 -12.33 -0.45
CA VAL A 44 8.87 -13.60 -0.64
C VAL A 44 9.69 -13.55 -1.94
N LYS A 45 10.71 -14.41 -2.04
CA LYS A 45 11.31 -14.75 -3.33
C LYS A 45 10.49 -15.88 -3.96
N LYS A 46 10.22 -15.80 -5.25
CA LYS A 46 9.78 -16.95 -6.07
C LYS A 46 10.69 -17.08 -7.28
N VAL A 47 10.96 -18.32 -7.67
CA VAL A 47 11.62 -18.64 -8.94
C VAL A 47 10.51 -18.80 -9.98
N ASP A 48 10.65 -18.17 -11.15
CA ASP A 48 9.72 -18.35 -12.26
C ASP A 48 10.05 -19.61 -13.10
N ALA A 49 9.21 -19.90 -14.09
CA ALA A 49 9.40 -21.04 -15.00
C ALA A 49 10.67 -20.94 -15.87
N GLN A 50 11.35 -19.79 -15.89
CA GLN A 50 12.63 -19.57 -16.56
C GLN A 50 13.83 -19.62 -15.58
N GLY A 51 13.62 -19.99 -14.32
CA GLY A 51 14.67 -20.09 -13.31
C GLY A 51 15.09 -18.74 -12.69
N LYS A 52 14.42 -17.62 -13.03
CA LYS A 52 14.76 -16.29 -12.52
C LYS A 52 14.04 -16.01 -11.20
N GLU A 53 14.79 -15.57 -10.19
CA GLU A 53 14.21 -15.07 -8.94
C GLU A 53 13.46 -13.74 -9.17
N ARG A 54 12.24 -13.65 -8.62
CA ARG A 54 11.45 -12.41 -8.52
C ARG A 54 10.97 -12.20 -7.09
N ASN A 55 10.85 -10.94 -6.67
CA ASN A 55 10.21 -10.59 -5.40
C ASN A 55 8.70 -10.52 -5.60
N VAL A 56 7.93 -11.33 -4.86
CA VAL A 56 6.46 -11.36 -4.92
C VAL A 56 5.91 -11.02 -3.54
N PHE A 57 4.76 -10.34 -3.48
CA PHE A 57 4.06 -10.08 -2.21
C PHE A 57 2.91 -11.07 -2.04
N GLU A 58 2.99 -11.91 -1.02
CA GLU A 58 1.91 -12.82 -0.61
C GLU A 58 1.12 -12.21 0.54
N ALA A 59 -0.19 -12.42 0.58
CA ALA A 59 -1.01 -11.99 1.71
C ALA A 59 -0.53 -12.64 3.03
N ARG A 60 -0.76 -11.96 4.14
CA ARG A 60 -0.53 -12.49 5.51
C ARG A 60 -1.72 -12.27 6.45
N GLY A 61 -2.70 -11.48 6.03
CA GLY A 61 -3.97 -11.27 6.72
C GLY A 61 -4.67 -10.01 6.22
N SER A 62 -6.00 -9.99 6.25
CA SER A 62 -6.77 -8.76 6.03
C SER A 62 -8.09 -8.73 6.80
N LEU A 63 -8.43 -7.56 7.34
CA LEU A 63 -9.73 -7.29 7.94
C LEU A 63 -10.32 -6.00 7.39
N ILE A 64 -11.64 -5.97 7.21
CA ILE A 64 -12.41 -4.84 6.68
C ILE A 64 -13.64 -4.58 7.55
N THR A 65 -13.86 -3.30 7.89
CA THR A 65 -14.99 -2.83 8.69
C THR A 65 -15.80 -1.80 7.90
N MET A 66 -17.08 -2.12 7.65
CA MET A 66 -18.02 -1.17 7.03
C MET A 66 -18.71 -0.26 8.05
N THR A 67 -18.73 -0.67 9.32
CA THR A 67 -19.07 0.19 10.45
C THR A 67 -17.88 1.10 10.75
N PRO A 68 -18.08 2.43 10.94
CA PRO A 68 -17.00 3.32 11.35
C PRO A 68 -16.34 2.87 12.65
N VAL A 69 -15.01 2.85 12.66
CA VAL A 69 -14.20 2.58 13.86
C VAL A 69 -13.48 3.86 14.26
N GLN A 70 -13.54 4.22 15.54
CA GLN A 70 -12.79 5.34 16.10
C GLN A 70 -11.31 4.98 16.22
N LEU A 71 -10.42 5.71 15.54
CA LEU A 71 -9.02 5.32 15.38
C LEU A 71 -8.18 5.40 16.68
N HIS A 72 -8.64 6.10 17.72
CA HIS A 72 -7.97 6.13 19.02
C HIS A 72 -8.56 5.12 20.03
N SER A 73 -9.47 4.23 19.59
CA SER A 73 -10.16 3.26 20.47
C SER A 73 -9.49 1.88 20.53
N ASP A 74 -9.76 1.14 21.62
CA ASP A 74 -9.40 -0.28 21.73
C ASP A 74 -10.04 -1.16 20.63
N GLN A 75 -11.15 -0.71 20.02
CA GLN A 75 -11.74 -1.42 18.87
C GLN A 75 -10.85 -1.32 17.63
N PHE A 76 -10.15 -0.21 17.42
CA PHE A 76 -9.15 -0.10 16.37
C PHE A 76 -7.92 -0.97 16.65
N LEU A 77 -7.43 -0.98 17.90
CA LEU A 77 -6.35 -1.90 18.32
C LEU A 77 -6.71 -3.38 18.11
N ARG A 78 -7.95 -3.78 18.42
CA ARG A 78 -8.48 -5.12 18.08
C ARG A 78 -8.53 -5.34 16.57
N THR A 79 -9.02 -4.37 15.79
CA THR A 79 -9.12 -4.46 14.32
C THR A 79 -7.73 -4.67 13.68
N ILE A 80 -6.70 -3.97 14.15
CA ILE A 80 -5.32 -4.18 13.68
C ILE A 80 -4.83 -5.60 14.03
N ARG A 81 -4.98 -6.04 15.29
CA ARG A 81 -4.53 -7.36 15.73
C ARG A 81 -5.22 -8.48 14.96
N ALA A 82 -6.54 -8.41 14.81
CA ALA A 82 -7.30 -9.40 14.07
C ALA A 82 -6.87 -9.48 12.60
N SER A 83 -6.58 -8.34 11.96
CA SER A 83 -6.04 -8.32 10.59
C SER A 83 -4.66 -8.99 10.43
N ALA A 84 -3.90 -9.15 11.51
CA ALA A 84 -2.53 -9.67 11.52
C ALA A 84 -2.40 -11.09 12.10
N PHE A 85 -3.33 -11.50 12.97
CA PHE A 85 -3.21 -12.73 13.76
C PHE A 85 -4.46 -13.63 13.76
N GLU A 86 -5.62 -13.13 13.33
CA GLU A 86 -6.93 -13.82 13.48
C GLU A 86 -7.65 -14.04 12.13
N ASP A 87 -6.96 -13.85 11.00
CA ASP A 87 -7.50 -14.17 9.67
C ASP A 87 -7.37 -15.69 9.40
N PRO A 88 -8.47 -16.48 9.42
CA PRO A 88 -8.40 -17.94 9.33
C PRO A 88 -7.94 -18.46 7.96
N ARG A 89 -7.77 -17.57 6.98
CA ARG A 89 -7.26 -17.90 5.64
C ARG A 89 -5.74 -17.85 5.58
N GLN A 90 -5.06 -17.47 6.67
CA GLN A 90 -3.64 -17.12 6.72
C GLN A 90 -2.99 -17.59 8.03
N ASN A 91 -1.72 -17.97 7.99
CA ASN A 91 -0.95 -18.20 9.21
C ASN A 91 -0.75 -16.86 9.96
N PRO A 92 -0.84 -16.79 11.30
CA PRO A 92 -0.58 -15.55 12.03
C PRO A 92 0.78 -14.92 11.70
N ILE A 93 0.88 -13.58 11.75
CA ILE A 93 2.14 -12.87 11.51
C ILE A 93 3.16 -13.15 12.62
N THR A 94 4.39 -13.48 12.22
CA THR A 94 5.50 -13.80 13.12
C THR A 94 6.52 -12.67 13.23
N ALA A 95 7.36 -12.70 14.26
CA ALA A 95 8.50 -11.78 14.40
C ALA A 95 9.49 -11.84 13.21
N GLU A 96 9.64 -13.00 12.56
CA GLU A 96 10.48 -13.14 11.37
C GLU A 96 9.83 -12.60 10.09
N ASP A 97 8.50 -12.47 10.04
CA ASP A 97 7.80 -11.85 8.92
C ASP A 97 8.04 -10.34 8.86
N ILE A 98 8.09 -9.67 10.03
CA ILE A 98 8.07 -8.20 10.18
C ILE A 98 8.94 -7.46 9.16
N PRO A 99 10.22 -7.80 8.92
CA PRO A 99 11.09 -7.05 8.00
C PRO A 99 10.78 -7.21 6.51
N TYR A 100 9.94 -8.18 6.18
CA TYR A 100 9.45 -8.46 4.84
C TYR A 100 8.03 -7.94 4.62
N LEU A 101 7.36 -7.42 5.65
CA LEU A 101 5.98 -6.95 5.55
C LEU A 101 5.83 -5.64 4.77
N ARG A 102 4.63 -5.51 4.22
CA ARG A 102 3.98 -4.31 3.72
C ARG A 102 2.62 -4.22 4.42
N CYS A 103 2.34 -3.08 5.04
CA CYS A 103 1.01 -2.74 5.55
C CYS A 103 0.30 -1.89 4.49
N SER A 104 -1.00 -2.15 4.28
CA SER A 104 -1.91 -1.26 3.56
C SER A 104 -3.04 -0.86 4.49
N ALA A 105 -3.28 0.44 4.64
CA ALA A 105 -4.45 0.99 5.30
C ALA A 105 -5.32 1.69 4.24
N SER A 106 -6.47 1.09 3.94
CA SER A 106 -7.45 1.58 2.96
C SER A 106 -8.65 2.18 3.71
N VAL A 107 -8.66 3.49 3.93
CA VAL A 107 -9.81 4.21 4.52
C VAL A 107 -10.93 4.29 3.48
N ILE A 108 -12.08 3.73 3.81
CA ILE A 108 -13.26 3.70 2.95
C ILE A 108 -13.97 5.06 3.08
N LEU A 109 -14.46 5.62 1.97
CA LEU A 109 -14.99 6.99 1.91
C LEU A 109 -16.54 6.98 1.83
N PRO A 110 -17.30 7.18 2.93
CA PRO A 110 -18.77 7.03 2.91
C PRO A 110 -19.49 7.99 1.96
N LYS A 111 -18.91 9.18 1.73
CA LYS A 111 -19.40 10.17 0.75
C LYS A 111 -19.37 9.69 -0.71
N THR A 112 -18.75 8.55 -0.99
CA THR A 112 -18.64 7.95 -2.34
C THR A 112 -19.57 6.75 -2.54
N TYR A 113 -20.35 6.37 -1.52
CA TYR A 113 -21.29 5.26 -1.57
C TYR A 113 -22.38 5.55 -2.60
N LYS A 114 -22.54 4.66 -3.59
CA LYS A 114 -23.63 4.70 -4.57
C LYS A 114 -24.10 3.27 -4.86
N THR A 115 -25.41 3.02 -4.80
CA THR A 115 -26.00 1.77 -5.28
C THR A 115 -25.81 1.67 -6.79
N ILE A 116 -25.32 0.53 -7.25
CA ILE A 116 -25.12 0.15 -8.65
C ILE A 116 -26.48 -0.25 -9.22
N GLN A 117 -26.91 0.41 -10.31
CA GLN A 117 -28.15 0.08 -11.04
C GLN A 117 -27.82 -0.60 -12.38
N LYS A 118 -26.67 -0.29 -12.96
CA LYS A 118 -26.11 -0.93 -14.16
C LYS A 118 -24.65 -1.31 -13.90
N LEU A 119 -24.13 -2.36 -14.56
CA LEU A 119 -22.73 -2.75 -14.40
C LEU A 119 -21.74 -1.59 -14.69
N ASP A 120 -22.14 -0.60 -15.48
CA ASP A 120 -21.31 0.58 -15.80
C ASP A 120 -21.40 1.75 -14.81
N ASP A 121 -22.16 1.63 -13.72
CA ASP A 121 -22.08 2.57 -12.58
C ASP A 121 -20.73 2.53 -11.83
N TRP A 122 -19.92 1.48 -12.06
CA TRP A 122 -18.64 1.24 -11.38
C TRP A 122 -17.53 0.72 -12.31
N GLU A 123 -16.31 0.69 -11.78
CA GLU A 123 -15.05 0.45 -12.49
C GLU A 123 -14.09 -0.35 -11.61
N VAL A 124 -13.55 -1.44 -12.16
CA VAL A 124 -12.62 -2.35 -11.46
C VAL A 124 -11.29 -1.66 -11.15
N GLY A 125 -10.78 -1.82 -9.94
CA GLY A 125 -9.54 -1.20 -9.50
C GLY A 125 -9.63 0.28 -9.13
N LYS A 126 -10.73 0.97 -9.50
CA LYS A 126 -11.10 2.28 -8.94
C LYS A 126 -12.05 2.14 -7.75
N HIS A 127 -13.11 1.35 -7.91
CA HIS A 127 -14.14 1.19 -6.90
C HIS A 127 -14.05 -0.18 -6.22
N GLY A 128 -14.28 -0.21 -4.92
CA GLY A 128 -14.67 -1.41 -4.19
C GLY A 128 -16.19 -1.59 -4.25
N ILE A 129 -16.64 -2.81 -3.95
CA ILE A 129 -18.07 -3.15 -3.90
C ILE A 129 -18.43 -3.79 -2.56
N ARG A 130 -19.59 -3.42 -2.02
CA ARG A 130 -20.29 -4.12 -0.95
C ARG A 130 -21.54 -4.75 -1.55
N ILE A 131 -21.68 -6.05 -1.38
CA ILE A 131 -22.80 -6.86 -1.86
C ILE A 131 -23.64 -7.23 -0.64
N LEU A 132 -24.95 -7.01 -0.68
CA LEU A 132 -25.90 -7.36 0.37
C LEU A 132 -27.12 -8.06 -0.24
N PHE A 133 -27.63 -9.09 0.40
CA PHE A 133 -28.88 -9.74 0.03
C PHE A 133 -29.48 -10.50 1.22
N LYS A 134 -30.73 -10.94 1.10
CA LYS A 134 -31.42 -11.74 2.12
C LYS A 134 -32.04 -12.98 1.48
N VAL A 135 -32.00 -14.10 2.19
CA VAL A 135 -32.67 -15.35 1.78
C VAL A 135 -33.39 -15.90 3.01
N GLY A 136 -34.73 -15.84 2.98
CA GLY A 136 -35.54 -16.03 4.18
C GLY A 136 -35.14 -15.02 5.28
N ALA A 137 -34.90 -15.51 6.50
CA ALA A 137 -34.42 -14.70 7.61
C ALA A 137 -32.92 -14.36 7.54
N THR A 138 -32.13 -15.07 6.73
CA THR A 138 -30.67 -14.94 6.72
C THR A 138 -30.22 -13.76 5.85
N GLN A 139 -29.47 -12.83 6.45
CA GLN A 139 -28.83 -11.73 5.72
C GLN A 139 -27.37 -12.06 5.40
N TYR A 140 -27.01 -11.87 4.12
CA TYR A 140 -25.68 -12.09 3.59
C TYR A 140 -25.02 -10.74 3.27
N SER A 141 -23.70 -10.67 3.43
CA SER A 141 -22.91 -9.49 3.07
C SER A 141 -21.50 -9.89 2.64
N LYS A 142 -21.00 -9.30 1.55
CA LYS A 142 -19.59 -9.37 1.16
C LYS A 142 -19.05 -7.97 0.85
N VAL A 143 -17.74 -7.80 1.01
CA VAL A 143 -17.04 -6.55 0.68
C VAL A 143 -15.73 -6.89 -0.01
N TYR A 144 -15.44 -6.20 -1.12
CA TYR A 144 -14.16 -6.24 -1.79
C TYR A 144 -13.62 -4.80 -1.98
N PRO A 145 -12.44 -4.47 -1.41
CA PRO A 145 -11.69 -3.27 -1.78
C PRO A 145 -11.35 -3.22 -3.28
N PRO A 146 -11.14 -2.03 -3.88
CA PRO A 146 -10.76 -1.89 -5.29
C PRO A 146 -9.56 -2.78 -5.67
N GLU A 147 -8.56 -2.83 -4.81
CA GLU A 147 -7.33 -3.61 -4.99
C GLU A 147 -7.56 -5.12 -5.04
N THR A 148 -8.60 -5.64 -4.38
CA THR A 148 -8.88 -7.08 -4.33
C THR A 148 -9.44 -7.61 -5.64
N ILE A 149 -10.32 -6.82 -6.29
CA ILE A 149 -10.97 -7.20 -7.55
C ILE A 149 -9.93 -7.18 -8.67
N LEU A 150 -9.14 -6.10 -8.74
CA LEU A 150 -8.07 -5.93 -9.73
C LEU A 150 -6.99 -7.02 -9.59
N ALA A 151 -6.55 -7.33 -8.37
CA ALA A 151 -5.53 -8.36 -8.12
C ALA A 151 -6.03 -9.80 -8.37
N ARG A 152 -7.34 -10.01 -8.52
CA ARG A 152 -7.94 -11.30 -8.90
C ARG A 152 -8.16 -11.44 -10.41
N GLY A 153 -8.01 -10.37 -11.18
CA GLY A 153 -8.32 -10.36 -12.61
C GLY A 153 -9.82 -10.37 -12.94
N TRP A 154 -10.69 -10.34 -11.92
CA TRP A 154 -12.13 -10.51 -12.10
C TRP A 154 -12.77 -9.38 -12.91
N ASN A 155 -13.63 -9.78 -13.85
CA ASN A 155 -14.56 -8.86 -14.50
C ASN A 155 -15.68 -8.44 -13.52
N LYS A 156 -16.49 -7.44 -13.92
CA LYS A 156 -17.53 -6.86 -13.05
C LYS A 156 -18.58 -7.87 -12.58
N LYS A 157 -18.96 -8.83 -13.42
CA LYS A 157 -19.96 -9.86 -13.10
C LYS A 157 -19.36 -10.92 -12.18
N GLU A 158 -18.18 -11.45 -12.53
CA GLU A 158 -17.44 -12.42 -11.70
C GLU A 158 -17.24 -11.92 -10.27
N ALA A 159 -16.85 -10.66 -10.10
CA ALA A 159 -16.64 -10.05 -8.78
C ALA A 159 -17.91 -10.02 -7.91
N ILE A 160 -19.10 -9.99 -8.53
CA ILE A 160 -20.39 -10.04 -7.84
C ILE A 160 -20.75 -11.48 -7.50
N GLU A 161 -20.64 -12.40 -8.46
CA GLU A 161 -20.98 -13.81 -8.30
C GLU A 161 -20.05 -14.51 -7.28
N GLU A 162 -18.74 -14.29 -7.39
CA GLU A 162 -17.76 -14.71 -6.38
C GLU A 162 -17.95 -14.00 -5.03
N GLY A 163 -18.55 -12.81 -5.04
CA GLY A 163 -18.96 -12.11 -3.82
C GLY A 163 -20.11 -12.81 -3.10
N ILE A 164 -21.14 -13.21 -3.85
CA ILE A 164 -22.30 -13.98 -3.37
C ILE A 164 -21.86 -15.36 -2.86
N ARG A 165 -21.08 -16.10 -3.66
CA ARG A 165 -20.52 -17.40 -3.25
C ARG A 165 -19.70 -17.28 -1.96
N LYS A 166 -18.82 -16.28 -1.87
CA LYS A 166 -17.97 -16.07 -0.68
C LYS A 166 -18.66 -15.30 0.45
N ALA A 167 -19.93 -14.97 0.33
CA ALA A 167 -20.81 -14.65 1.47
C ALA A 167 -21.39 -15.92 2.12
N GLY A 168 -21.25 -17.10 1.47
CA GLY A 168 -21.79 -18.37 1.95
C GLY A 168 -23.08 -18.82 1.25
N TYR A 169 -23.47 -18.20 0.13
CA TYR A 169 -24.68 -18.60 -0.61
C TYR A 169 -24.38 -19.65 -1.69
N THR A 170 -25.03 -20.79 -1.57
CA THR A 170 -24.84 -21.98 -2.42
C THR A 170 -25.93 -22.17 -3.49
N GLY A 171 -27.06 -21.45 -3.41
CA GLY A 171 -28.17 -21.57 -4.37
C GLY A 171 -27.91 -20.96 -5.74
N ASP A 172 -28.94 -20.92 -6.58
CA ASP A 172 -28.83 -20.52 -7.98
C ASP A 172 -28.85 -18.99 -8.20
N LEU A 173 -27.98 -18.52 -9.10
CA LEU A 173 -27.84 -17.10 -9.44
C LEU A 173 -28.80 -16.70 -10.56
N THR A 174 -30.09 -16.96 -10.37
CA THR A 174 -31.14 -16.66 -11.35
C THR A 174 -31.27 -15.14 -11.57
N PRO A 175 -31.75 -14.66 -12.75
CA PRO A 175 -31.97 -13.24 -12.97
C PRO A 175 -32.88 -12.60 -11.92
N GLN A 176 -33.90 -13.33 -11.46
CA GLN A 176 -34.81 -12.92 -10.40
C GLN A 176 -34.10 -12.79 -9.05
N PHE A 177 -33.24 -13.74 -8.68
CA PHE A 177 -32.44 -13.64 -7.46
C PHE A 177 -31.45 -12.46 -7.53
N MET A 178 -30.72 -12.34 -8.65
CA MET A 178 -29.74 -11.26 -8.86
C MET A 178 -30.37 -9.87 -8.80
N ALA A 179 -31.64 -9.72 -9.17
CA ALA A 179 -32.40 -8.47 -9.02
C ALA A 179 -32.72 -8.09 -7.55
N THR A 180 -32.58 -9.02 -6.60
CA THR A 180 -32.74 -8.76 -5.15
C THR A 180 -31.42 -8.45 -4.44
N VAL A 181 -30.29 -8.53 -5.16
CA VAL A 181 -28.95 -8.27 -4.61
C VAL A 181 -28.65 -6.77 -4.66
N GLU A 182 -28.59 -6.12 -3.50
CA GLU A 182 -28.09 -4.74 -3.39
C GLU A 182 -26.57 -4.73 -3.55
N ILE A 183 -26.05 -3.86 -4.41
CA ILE A 183 -24.62 -3.69 -4.61
C ILE A 183 -24.26 -2.20 -4.50
N ILE A 184 -23.48 -1.85 -3.47
CA ILE A 184 -23.04 -0.48 -3.20
C ILE A 184 -21.57 -0.36 -3.60
N ARG A 185 -21.27 0.51 -4.57
CA ARG A 185 -19.88 0.86 -4.88
C ARG A 185 -19.35 1.93 -3.92
N PHE A 186 -18.04 1.91 -3.67
CA PHE A 186 -17.34 2.92 -2.87
C PHE A 186 -15.90 3.12 -3.39
N GLU A 187 -15.30 4.27 -3.07
CA GLU A 187 -13.87 4.53 -3.27
C GLU A 187 -13.12 4.45 -1.92
N THR A 188 -11.81 4.20 -1.99
CA THR A 188 -10.91 4.21 -0.83
C THR A 188 -9.83 5.26 -0.99
N SER A 189 -9.43 5.87 0.12
CA SER A 189 -8.14 6.52 0.25
C SER A 189 -7.19 5.51 0.87
N SER A 190 -6.20 5.04 0.12
CA SER A 190 -5.30 3.97 0.55
C SER A 190 -3.87 4.46 0.69
N CYS A 191 -3.20 4.06 1.78
CA CYS A 191 -1.78 4.30 2.01
C CYS A 191 -1.06 2.96 2.24
N ILE A 192 0.13 2.82 1.66
CA ILE A 192 0.94 1.60 1.71
C ILE A 192 2.32 1.94 2.28
N VAL A 193 2.77 1.17 3.27
CA VAL A 193 4.08 1.35 3.92
C VAL A 193 4.81 0.00 3.96
N SER A 194 6.08 -0.01 3.56
CA SER A 194 6.95 -1.17 3.73
C SER A 194 7.61 -1.18 5.11
N ALA A 195 7.99 -2.36 5.60
CA ALA A 195 8.75 -2.49 6.84
C ALA A 195 10.06 -1.68 6.82
N LYS A 196 10.72 -1.56 5.66
CA LYS A 196 11.92 -0.71 5.45
C LYS A 196 11.64 0.76 5.78
N ASP A 197 10.43 1.25 5.47
CA ASP A 197 10.05 2.64 5.72
C ASP A 197 9.54 2.86 7.14
N TYR A 198 8.85 1.88 7.71
CA TYR A 198 8.53 1.86 9.15
C TYR A 198 9.80 1.85 10.01
N PHE A 199 10.83 1.09 9.64
CA PHE A 199 12.10 1.06 10.37
C PHE A 199 12.80 2.42 10.32
N LYS A 200 12.89 3.06 9.14
CA LYS A 200 13.34 4.45 9.01
C LYS A 200 12.55 5.42 9.90
N HIS A 201 11.22 5.29 9.95
CA HIS A 201 10.38 6.14 10.79
C HIS A 201 10.70 5.96 12.28
N VAL A 202 10.88 4.71 12.75
CA VAL A 202 11.28 4.40 14.13
C VAL A 202 12.67 4.95 14.47
N GLU A 203 13.63 4.88 13.54
CA GLU A 203 14.95 5.52 13.70
C GLU A 203 14.86 7.04 13.79
N THR A 204 14.09 7.68 12.90
CA THR A 204 13.91 9.14 12.88
C THR A 204 13.24 9.62 14.17
N LYS A 205 12.14 8.99 14.59
CA LYS A 205 11.45 9.28 15.87
C LYS A 205 12.38 9.13 17.09
N ASP A 206 13.34 8.20 17.05
CA ASP A 206 14.29 8.06 18.15
C ASP A 206 15.38 9.15 18.16
N LYS A 207 15.85 9.59 16.97
CA LYS A 207 16.75 10.75 16.83
C LYS A 207 16.06 12.05 17.29
N GLU A 208 14.83 12.30 16.82
CA GLU A 208 14.01 13.46 17.22
C GLU A 208 13.85 13.54 18.75
N GLY A 209 13.49 12.42 19.38
CA GLY A 209 13.30 12.36 20.82
C GLY A 209 14.58 12.50 21.62
N LYS A 210 15.71 11.96 21.15
CA LYS A 210 17.03 12.22 21.76
C LYS A 210 17.42 13.69 21.69
N LEU A 211 17.08 14.38 20.60
CA LEU A 211 17.30 15.83 20.47
C LEU A 211 16.42 16.61 21.45
N LYS A 212 15.14 16.24 21.61
CA LYS A 212 14.24 16.85 22.62
C LYS A 212 14.67 16.55 24.07
N GLU A 213 15.20 15.36 24.33
CA GLU A 213 15.79 14.99 25.63
C GLU A 213 17.03 15.86 25.93
N LEU A 214 17.86 16.16 24.93
CA LEU A 214 19.02 17.05 25.06
C LEU A 214 18.61 18.52 25.25
N SER A 215 17.60 19.02 24.54
CA SER A 215 17.14 20.41 24.73
C SER A 215 16.46 20.62 26.08
N ALA A 216 15.63 19.68 26.53
CA ALA A 216 14.97 19.77 27.84
C ALA A 216 15.99 19.72 29.00
N ARG A 217 17.07 18.92 28.87
CA ARG A 217 18.12 18.86 29.90
C ARG A 217 18.90 20.17 30.07
N ASN A 218 18.81 21.08 29.11
CA ASN A 218 19.42 22.42 29.18
C ASN A 218 18.45 23.49 29.76
N ASN A 219 17.21 23.13 30.12
CA ASN A 219 16.23 24.04 30.70
C ASN A 219 15.42 23.30 31.80
N PRO A 220 15.93 23.27 33.05
CA PRO A 220 15.55 22.26 34.06
C PRO A 220 14.17 22.46 34.73
N ASP A 221 13.45 23.54 34.42
CA ASP A 221 12.20 23.91 35.11
C ASP A 221 10.97 23.10 34.64
N GLU A 222 11.10 22.23 33.63
CA GLU A 222 10.04 21.30 33.22
C GLU A 222 10.08 20.00 34.05
N ASP A 223 9.18 19.89 35.03
CA ASP A 223 8.97 18.67 35.81
C ASP A 223 8.50 17.52 34.89
N GLU A 224 9.41 16.59 34.56
CA GLU A 224 9.20 15.62 33.48
C GLU A 224 8.10 14.61 33.84
N ASN A 225 6.88 14.89 33.37
CA ASN A 225 5.67 14.09 33.52
C ASN A 225 5.93 12.57 33.31
N GLU A 226 5.45 11.75 34.24
CA GLU A 226 5.38 10.27 34.19
C GLU A 226 5.03 9.71 32.79
N ASN A 227 4.06 10.33 32.10
CA ASN A 227 3.64 9.93 30.76
C ASN A 227 4.76 10.11 29.71
N ALA A 228 5.56 11.17 29.81
CA ALA A 228 6.73 11.38 28.93
C ALA A 228 7.83 10.34 29.21
N LYS A 229 8.16 10.09 30.48
CA LYS A 229 9.10 9.02 30.92
C LYS A 229 8.67 7.65 30.37
N ARG A 230 7.37 7.35 30.43
CA ARG A 230 6.77 6.12 29.91
C ARG A 230 6.85 6.01 28.39
N GLN A 231 6.50 7.08 27.65
CA GLN A 231 6.58 7.11 26.18
C GLN A 231 8.02 6.98 25.67
N ARG A 232 8.98 7.69 26.29
CA ARG A 232 10.42 7.55 26.01
C ARG A 232 10.88 6.10 26.18
N THR A 233 10.44 5.43 27.24
CA THR A 233 10.77 4.02 27.53
C THR A 233 10.22 3.06 26.46
N ILE A 234 8.97 3.24 26.05
CA ILE A 234 8.35 2.44 24.97
C ILE A 234 9.12 2.63 23.65
N ARG A 235 9.41 3.88 23.26
CA ARG A 235 10.14 4.19 22.01
C ARG A 235 11.55 3.57 21.99
N ARG A 236 12.31 3.69 23.08
CA ARG A 236 13.66 3.10 23.23
C ARG A 236 13.66 1.56 23.25
N ARG A 237 12.53 0.91 23.59
CA ARG A 237 12.36 -0.56 23.44
C ARG A 237 12.07 -0.91 21.97
N ARG A 238 11.03 -0.31 21.38
CA ARG A 238 10.66 -0.47 19.95
C ARG A 238 11.85 -0.31 19.01
N HIS A 239 12.65 0.75 19.19
CA HIS A 239 13.84 0.98 18.39
C HIS A 239 14.86 -0.16 18.51
N ARG A 240 15.18 -0.63 19.73
CA ARG A 240 16.09 -1.77 19.92
C ARG A 240 15.56 -3.06 19.29
N TYR A 241 14.26 -3.33 19.39
CA TYR A 241 13.64 -4.50 18.75
C TYR A 241 13.76 -4.44 17.23
N VAL A 242 13.34 -3.32 16.62
CA VAL A 242 13.43 -3.07 15.16
C VAL A 242 14.88 -3.16 14.65
N THR A 243 15.84 -2.57 15.38
CA THR A 243 17.27 -2.67 15.05
C THR A 243 17.77 -4.11 15.18
N SER A 244 17.32 -4.88 16.19
CA SER A 244 17.71 -6.29 16.36
C SER A 244 17.17 -7.19 15.24
N LEU A 245 15.93 -6.96 14.79
CA LEU A 245 15.37 -7.63 13.61
C LEU A 245 16.17 -7.28 12.36
N THR A 246 16.46 -5.99 12.15
CA THR A 246 17.23 -5.51 10.99
C THR A 246 18.63 -6.13 10.94
N LYS A 247 19.32 -6.19 12.08
CA LYS A 247 20.66 -6.80 12.18
C LYS A 247 20.62 -8.31 11.87
N ARG A 248 19.68 -9.07 12.45
CA ARG A 248 19.53 -10.52 12.20
C ARG A 248 19.39 -10.86 10.71
N LEU A 249 18.83 -9.95 9.89
CA LEU A 249 18.73 -10.14 8.43
C LEU A 249 20.03 -9.86 7.69
N GLN A 250 20.83 -8.89 8.16
CA GLN A 250 22.15 -8.60 7.62
C GLN A 250 23.10 -9.76 7.93
N ASP A 251 23.04 -10.27 9.16
CA ASP A 251 23.81 -11.44 9.59
C ASP A 251 23.36 -12.70 8.80
N LYS A 252 22.05 -12.99 8.67
CA LYS A 252 21.51 -14.05 7.78
C LYS A 252 21.78 -13.84 6.27
N ARG A 253 22.33 -12.69 5.84
CA ARG A 253 22.65 -12.39 4.42
C ARG A 253 24.15 -12.45 4.09
N LYS A 254 25.04 -12.54 5.08
CA LYS A 254 26.46 -12.69 4.83
C LYS A 254 26.82 -14.18 4.68
N PRO A 255 27.33 -14.65 3.53
CA PRO A 255 28.25 -15.78 3.56
C PRO A 255 29.45 -15.38 4.43
N GLY A 256 29.91 -16.28 5.30
CA GLY A 256 30.82 -15.93 6.39
C GLY A 256 32.24 -15.60 5.94
N ALA A 257 32.73 -14.39 6.25
CA ALA A 257 34.15 -14.05 6.20
C ALA A 257 34.48 -12.85 7.11
N ALA A 258 35.53 -13.02 7.93
CA ALA A 258 36.53 -12.07 8.43
C ALA A 258 36.12 -10.70 9.05
N SER A 259 37.09 -10.12 9.76
CA SER A 259 37.01 -8.89 10.56
C SER A 259 38.13 -7.90 10.20
N THR A 260 37.85 -6.59 10.26
CA THR A 260 38.81 -5.54 10.70
C THR A 260 38.09 -4.21 11.02
N SER A 261 38.76 -3.34 11.78
CA SER A 261 38.41 -1.94 12.09
C SER A 261 38.90 -0.98 10.96
N SER A 262 38.62 0.33 10.88
CA SER A 262 38.53 1.36 11.94
C SER A 262 37.85 2.68 11.45
N SER A 263 37.87 3.72 12.31
CA SER A 263 37.45 5.14 12.09
C SER A 263 38.34 6.05 12.99
N PRO A 264 38.16 7.40 13.12
CA PRO A 264 37.38 8.40 12.35
C PRO A 264 38.20 9.68 12.01
N SER A 265 37.57 10.76 11.47
CA SER A 265 37.62 12.15 12.02
C SER A 265 37.05 13.24 11.08
N SER A 266 36.72 14.40 11.67
CA SER A 266 36.34 15.72 11.10
C SER A 266 36.71 16.80 12.17
N PRO A 267 36.60 18.15 11.99
CA PRO A 267 35.42 18.94 11.59
C PRO A 267 35.79 20.05 10.53
N SER A 268 35.56 21.38 10.54
CA SER A 268 34.81 22.36 11.39
C SER A 268 34.71 23.76 10.72
N SER A 269 33.52 24.42 10.78
CA SER A 269 33.29 25.88 10.91
C SER A 269 33.76 26.86 9.77
N SER A 270 33.23 28.09 9.58
CA SER A 270 32.23 28.90 10.31
C SER A 270 31.39 29.84 9.41
N SER A 271 30.19 30.20 9.91
CA SER A 271 29.40 31.46 9.75
C SER A 271 29.59 32.44 8.57
N SER A 272 28.46 32.81 7.94
CA SER A 272 27.90 34.18 8.10
C SER A 272 26.38 34.20 7.83
N ILE A 273 25.66 35.19 8.36
CA ILE A 273 24.19 35.29 8.35
C ILE A 273 23.77 36.63 7.72
N GLY A 274 22.82 36.62 6.79
CA GLY A 274 22.27 37.86 6.20
C GLY A 274 21.26 37.68 5.04
N GLY A 275 21.52 36.77 4.10
CA GLY A 275 20.69 36.65 2.88
C GLY A 275 19.51 35.67 2.92
N TRP A 276 19.51 34.72 3.87
CA TRP A 276 18.65 33.51 3.77
C TRP A 276 17.15 33.76 3.97
N LEU A 277 16.73 34.82 4.67
CA LEU A 277 15.31 35.09 4.93
C LEU A 277 14.54 35.45 3.65
N PHE A 278 15.14 36.20 2.73
CA PHE A 278 14.55 36.48 1.42
C PHE A 278 14.51 35.24 0.51
N ALA A 279 15.54 34.39 0.56
CA ALA A 279 15.54 33.12 -0.15
C ALA A 279 14.43 32.19 0.37
N LEU A 280 14.22 32.11 1.69
CA LEU A 280 13.16 31.31 2.31
C LEU A 280 11.75 31.77 1.89
N ALA A 281 11.52 33.07 1.72
CA ALA A 281 10.23 33.59 1.22
C ALA A 281 9.95 33.13 -0.24
N ILE A 282 10.96 33.21 -1.13
CA ILE A 282 10.84 32.74 -2.51
C ILE A 282 10.68 31.21 -2.57
N ILE A 283 11.43 30.48 -1.75
CA ILE A 283 11.32 29.02 -1.63
C ILE A 283 9.91 28.62 -1.13
N ALA A 284 9.34 29.35 -0.17
CA ALA A 284 7.97 29.12 0.30
C ALA A 284 6.93 29.38 -0.81
N MET A 285 7.14 30.40 -1.66
CA MET A 285 6.26 30.70 -2.80
C MET A 285 6.31 29.57 -3.86
N VAL A 286 7.50 29.09 -4.20
CA VAL A 286 7.69 27.95 -5.13
C VAL A 286 7.17 26.63 -4.53
N ALA A 287 7.37 26.43 -3.22
CA ALA A 287 6.80 25.29 -2.50
C ALA A 287 5.27 25.33 -2.47
N GLY A 288 4.66 26.52 -2.36
CA GLY A 288 3.21 26.72 -2.50
C GLY A 288 2.69 26.25 -3.87
N VAL A 289 3.39 26.59 -4.95
CA VAL A 289 3.07 26.09 -6.30
C VAL A 289 3.26 24.58 -6.41
N PHE A 290 4.26 24.00 -5.75
CA PHE A 290 4.45 22.54 -5.66
C PHE A 290 3.39 21.83 -4.81
N ILE A 291 2.84 22.49 -3.80
CA ILE A 291 1.72 21.98 -2.98
C ILE A 291 0.40 22.05 -3.76
N LEU A 292 0.24 23.06 -4.63
CA LEU A 292 -0.86 23.14 -5.61
C LEU A 292 -0.73 22.12 -6.77
N ARG A 293 0.46 21.54 -6.98
CA ARG A 293 0.67 20.31 -7.78
C ARG A 293 0.35 19.02 -6.99
N GLY A 294 -0.42 19.12 -5.90
CA GLY A 294 -0.78 17.98 -5.05
C GLY A 294 -1.69 16.96 -5.74
N MET A 295 -1.53 15.69 -5.36
CA MET A 295 -2.37 14.54 -5.69
C MET A 295 -2.22 13.86 -7.07
N GLU A 296 -0.98 13.69 -7.55
CA GLU A 296 -0.66 12.45 -8.26
C GLU A 296 -0.31 11.35 -7.23
N VAL A 297 -1.03 10.22 -7.29
CA VAL A 297 -0.69 9.03 -6.48
C VAL A 297 0.40 8.26 -7.23
N THR A 298 1.60 8.83 -7.26
CA THR A 298 2.75 8.23 -7.96
C THR A 298 3.21 6.97 -7.23
N TYR A 299 3.26 5.83 -7.92
CA TYR A 299 3.76 4.57 -7.35
C TYR A 299 5.05 4.11 -8.04
N ASP A 300 6.01 3.68 -7.23
CA ASP A 300 7.33 3.20 -7.65
C ASP A 300 7.25 1.73 -8.13
N LYS A 301 7.76 1.45 -9.34
CA LYS A 301 7.91 0.12 -9.94
C LYS A 301 9.35 -0.09 -10.43
N ASP A 302 9.84 -1.33 -10.39
CA ASP A 302 11.17 -1.65 -10.90
C ASP A 302 11.25 -1.58 -12.44
N TYR A 303 12.37 -1.08 -12.96
CA TYR A 303 12.56 -0.80 -14.39
C TYR A 303 12.41 -2.06 -15.27
N ASP A 304 13.09 -3.14 -14.92
CA ASP A 304 13.00 -4.44 -15.63
C ASP A 304 11.57 -5.01 -15.62
N GLU A 305 10.87 -4.85 -14.49
CA GLU A 305 9.48 -5.30 -14.35
C GLU A 305 8.52 -4.46 -15.20
N PHE A 306 8.81 -3.16 -15.38
CA PHE A 306 8.09 -2.28 -16.29
C PHE A 306 8.38 -2.57 -17.76
N GLN A 307 9.64 -2.85 -18.13
CA GLN A 307 9.99 -3.17 -19.51
C GLN A 307 9.29 -4.44 -20.02
N THR A 308 8.97 -5.37 -19.11
CA THR A 308 8.16 -6.57 -19.42
C THR A 308 6.78 -6.20 -20.01
N ASN A 309 6.24 -5.01 -19.74
CA ASN A 309 4.96 -4.57 -20.34
C ASN A 309 5.06 -4.34 -21.87
N TYR A 310 6.22 -3.95 -22.40
CA TYR A 310 6.44 -3.84 -23.85
C TYR A 310 6.56 -5.24 -24.49
N ASP A 311 7.26 -6.14 -23.80
CA ASP A 311 7.41 -7.54 -24.22
C ASP A 311 6.04 -8.24 -24.31
N ILE A 312 5.13 -8.01 -23.34
CA ILE A 312 3.74 -8.52 -23.34
C ILE A 312 2.93 -8.02 -24.55
N LEU A 313 3.19 -6.79 -24.99
CA LEU A 313 2.53 -6.20 -26.16
C LEU A 313 3.23 -6.54 -27.49
N GLY A 314 4.32 -7.32 -27.46
CA GLY A 314 5.07 -7.74 -28.66
C GLY A 314 5.75 -6.59 -29.40
N ILE A 315 6.17 -5.54 -28.66
CA ILE A 315 6.78 -4.32 -29.21
C ILE A 315 8.13 -4.03 -28.56
N ALA A 316 8.95 -3.19 -29.21
CA ALA A 316 10.24 -2.78 -28.68
C ALA A 316 10.11 -2.09 -27.30
N ARG A 317 11.06 -2.38 -26.41
CA ARG A 317 11.16 -1.77 -25.09
C ARG A 317 11.35 -0.25 -25.21
N GLY A 318 10.46 0.52 -24.57
CA GLY A 318 10.41 1.97 -24.71
C GLY A 318 9.80 2.50 -26.01
N ALA A 319 9.08 1.67 -26.78
CA ALA A 319 8.33 2.11 -27.96
C ALA A 319 7.35 3.26 -27.64
N PRO A 320 7.10 4.19 -28.59
CA PRO A 320 6.21 5.32 -28.36
C PRO A 320 4.76 4.87 -28.17
N MET A 321 3.97 5.65 -27.44
CA MET A 321 2.59 5.26 -27.09
C MET A 321 1.67 5.10 -28.31
N ALA A 322 2.04 5.63 -29.48
CA ALA A 322 1.35 5.34 -30.75
C ALA A 322 1.39 3.83 -31.08
N ASP A 323 2.57 3.19 -30.96
CA ASP A 323 2.74 1.76 -31.20
C ASP A 323 2.15 0.91 -30.08
N VAL A 324 2.24 1.37 -28.83
CA VAL A 324 1.56 0.76 -27.67
C VAL A 324 0.04 0.72 -27.90
N LYS A 325 -0.57 1.82 -28.36
CA LYS A 325 -2.00 1.90 -28.73
C LYS A 325 -2.35 1.02 -29.93
N LYS A 326 -1.45 0.90 -30.93
CA LYS A 326 -1.62 0.07 -32.12
C LYS A 326 -1.56 -1.43 -31.79
N ALA A 327 -0.56 -1.85 -31.01
CA ALA A 327 -0.40 -3.21 -30.51
C ALA A 327 -1.57 -3.61 -29.61
N PHE A 328 -1.95 -2.76 -28.65
CA PHE A 328 -3.12 -2.97 -27.80
C PHE A 328 -4.40 -3.19 -28.63
N ARG A 329 -4.71 -2.32 -29.61
CA ARG A 329 -5.89 -2.50 -30.47
C ARG A 329 -5.88 -3.84 -31.23
N LYS A 330 -4.73 -4.25 -31.77
CA LYS A 330 -4.59 -5.55 -32.46
C LYS A 330 -4.80 -6.72 -31.51
N LEU A 331 -4.11 -6.72 -30.38
CA LEU A 331 -4.10 -7.82 -29.42
C LEU A 331 -5.44 -7.94 -28.67
N SER A 332 -6.06 -6.82 -28.26
CA SER A 332 -7.38 -6.81 -27.64
C SER A 332 -8.50 -7.25 -28.57
N LEU A 333 -8.34 -7.14 -29.90
CA LEU A 333 -9.24 -7.75 -30.88
C LEU A 333 -8.96 -9.24 -31.09
N GLN A 334 -7.69 -9.67 -31.00
CA GLN A 334 -7.23 -11.06 -31.18
C GLN A 334 -7.44 -11.94 -29.94
N TYR A 335 -7.61 -11.37 -28.75
CA TYR A 335 -7.82 -12.09 -27.50
C TYR A 335 -9.15 -11.71 -26.81
N HIS A 336 -10.09 -11.10 -27.55
CA HIS A 336 -11.39 -10.73 -26.99
C HIS A 336 -12.21 -11.99 -26.66
N PRO A 337 -12.77 -12.13 -25.44
CA PRO A 337 -13.53 -13.33 -25.05
C PRO A 337 -14.70 -13.58 -26.02
N ASP A 338 -15.46 -12.54 -26.36
CA ASP A 338 -16.61 -12.61 -27.27
C ASP A 338 -16.27 -13.04 -28.71
N LYS A 339 -14.99 -13.11 -29.09
CA LYS A 339 -14.56 -13.44 -30.47
C LYS A 339 -13.90 -14.81 -30.60
N GLN A 340 -13.39 -15.40 -29.52
CA GLN A 340 -12.76 -16.73 -29.54
C GLN A 340 -13.22 -17.57 -28.35
N SER A 341 -14.31 -18.31 -28.56
CA SER A 341 -14.96 -19.21 -27.60
C SER A 341 -14.13 -20.44 -27.20
N ASN A 342 -13.14 -20.85 -28.01
CA ASN A 342 -12.41 -22.12 -27.85
C ASN A 342 -10.92 -21.91 -27.48
N CYS A 343 -10.62 -21.07 -26.49
CA CYS A 343 -9.24 -20.68 -26.15
C CYS A 343 -9.01 -20.55 -24.63
N LEU A 344 -8.40 -21.58 -24.02
CA LEU A 344 -8.09 -21.62 -22.58
C LEU A 344 -7.32 -20.39 -22.08
N ASP A 345 -6.28 -19.95 -22.81
CA ASP A 345 -5.40 -18.86 -22.37
C ASP A 345 -5.93 -17.45 -22.69
N CYS A 346 -7.02 -17.31 -23.47
CA CYS A 346 -7.35 -16.01 -24.07
C CYS A 346 -7.75 -14.96 -23.03
N ALA A 347 -8.45 -15.35 -21.96
CA ALA A 347 -8.80 -14.45 -20.86
C ALA A 347 -7.56 -13.92 -20.12
N ASP A 348 -6.61 -14.80 -19.77
CA ASP A 348 -5.37 -14.42 -19.09
C ASP A 348 -4.48 -13.53 -19.97
N LYS A 349 -4.39 -13.84 -21.27
CA LYS A 349 -3.66 -13.01 -22.24
C LYS A 349 -4.31 -11.63 -22.37
N PHE A 350 -5.64 -11.55 -22.50
CA PHE A 350 -6.38 -10.29 -22.55
C PHE A 350 -6.19 -9.45 -21.28
N LEU A 351 -6.20 -10.07 -20.10
CA LEU A 351 -5.93 -9.39 -18.83
C LEU A 351 -4.50 -8.83 -18.77
N GLN A 352 -3.50 -9.61 -19.21
CA GLN A 352 -2.11 -9.15 -19.29
C GLN A 352 -1.94 -7.98 -20.27
N ILE A 353 -2.55 -8.05 -21.45
CA ILE A 353 -2.55 -6.98 -22.47
C ILE A 353 -3.14 -5.67 -21.90
N ASN A 354 -4.28 -5.74 -21.21
CA ASN A 354 -4.90 -4.58 -20.55
C ASN A 354 -4.01 -4.01 -19.42
N SER A 355 -3.41 -4.87 -18.60
CA SER A 355 -2.52 -4.46 -17.51
C SER A 355 -1.24 -3.77 -18.02
N ALA A 356 -0.62 -4.31 -19.07
CA ALA A 356 0.55 -3.74 -19.71
C ALA A 356 0.26 -2.38 -20.34
N TYR A 357 -0.84 -2.27 -21.11
CA TYR A 357 -1.30 -1.01 -21.70
C TYR A 357 -1.57 0.06 -20.64
N LYS A 358 -2.25 -0.30 -19.54
CA LYS A 358 -2.51 0.62 -18.43
C LYS A 358 -1.23 1.12 -17.78
N GLN A 359 -0.31 0.23 -17.42
CA GLN A 359 0.94 0.62 -16.73
C GLN A 359 1.83 1.52 -17.60
N ILE A 360 1.93 1.27 -18.92
CA ILE A 360 2.68 2.15 -19.83
C ILE A 360 1.98 3.52 -19.95
N GLY A 361 0.64 3.56 -20.02
CA GLY A 361 -0.13 4.80 -20.01
C GLY A 361 -0.05 5.58 -18.69
N ASP A 362 0.05 4.90 -17.55
CA ASP A 362 0.26 5.52 -16.24
C ASP A 362 1.67 6.10 -16.13
N TYR A 363 2.69 5.45 -16.72
CA TYR A 363 4.06 5.99 -16.81
C TYR A 363 4.15 7.22 -17.73
N GLU A 364 3.51 7.18 -18.91
CA GLU A 364 3.43 8.33 -19.83
C GLU A 364 2.81 9.56 -19.15
N LYS A 365 1.82 9.35 -18.27
CA LYS A 365 1.13 10.40 -17.50
C LYS A 365 1.89 10.87 -16.25
N GLY A 366 2.97 10.21 -15.84
CA GLY A 366 3.68 10.50 -14.58
C GLY A 366 3.15 9.78 -13.33
N LEU A 367 2.00 9.09 -13.42
CA LEU A 367 1.34 8.35 -12.33
C LEU A 367 2.11 7.11 -11.85
N LEU A 368 3.05 6.61 -12.65
CA LEU A 368 3.94 5.49 -12.33
C LEU A 368 5.39 5.95 -12.50
N ARG A 369 6.26 5.66 -11.52
CA ARG A 369 7.68 6.04 -11.54
C ARG A 369 8.60 4.82 -11.52
N LEU A 370 9.73 4.90 -12.21
CA LEU A 370 10.70 3.81 -12.33
C LEU A 370 11.93 4.08 -11.48
N VAL A 371 12.19 3.21 -10.50
CA VAL A 371 13.17 3.49 -9.42
C VAL A 371 14.62 3.19 -9.81
N ASN A 372 14.84 2.44 -10.89
CA ASN A 372 16.14 1.86 -11.29
C ASN A 372 16.38 2.04 -12.80
N THR A 373 16.14 3.24 -13.35
CA THR A 373 16.36 3.53 -14.78
C THR A 373 17.85 3.66 -15.13
N PRO A 374 18.35 2.95 -16.16
CA PRO A 374 19.68 3.21 -16.71
C PRO A 374 19.72 4.62 -17.35
N GLY A 375 20.49 5.54 -16.78
CA GLY A 375 20.79 6.84 -17.39
C GLY A 375 19.60 7.82 -17.50
N GLY A 376 18.78 7.95 -16.45
CA GLY A 376 17.64 8.91 -16.42
C GLY A 376 18.03 10.37 -16.71
N PRO A 377 17.08 11.21 -17.15
CA PRO A 377 15.89 11.55 -16.35
C PRO A 377 14.61 10.77 -16.70
N GLY A 378 13.50 11.12 -16.01
CA GLY A 378 12.22 10.42 -16.01
C GLY A 378 11.31 10.66 -17.23
N PRO A 379 9.98 10.47 -17.09
CA PRO A 379 9.05 10.47 -18.23
C PRO A 379 9.10 11.79 -19.01
N ARG A 380 9.16 11.67 -20.34
CA ARG A 380 9.28 12.82 -21.25
C ARG A 380 8.00 13.64 -21.22
N SER A 381 8.09 14.89 -20.75
CA SER A 381 7.06 15.89 -20.98
C SER A 381 6.88 16.10 -22.50
N GLY A 382 5.73 15.69 -23.04
CA GLY A 382 5.36 15.99 -24.42
C GLY A 382 5.21 17.51 -24.63
N PRO A 383 5.42 18.01 -25.86
CA PRO A 383 5.27 19.43 -26.15
C PRO A 383 3.82 19.87 -25.97
N ALA A 384 3.63 21.08 -25.43
CA ALA A 384 2.32 21.72 -25.41
C ALA A 384 1.83 22.03 -26.84
N ARG A 385 0.53 21.87 -27.07
CA ARG A 385 -0.21 22.22 -28.27
C ARG A 385 -1.64 22.58 -27.88
#